data_AF-A0A820YNS6-F1
#
_entry.id   AF-A0A820YNS6-F1
#
_cell.length_a   1.000
_cell.length_b   1.000
_cell.length_c   1.000
_cell.angle_alpha   90.00
_cell.angle_beta   90.00
_cell.angle_gamma   90.00
#
_symmetry.space_group_name_H-M   'P 1'
#
loop_
_entity.id
_entity.type
_entity.pdbx_description
1 polymer ?
#
loop_
_entity_poly.entity_id
_entity_poly.type
_entity_poly.pdbx_seq_one_letter_code
_entity_poly.pdbx_strand_id
1 'polypeptide(L)' 'TSMTLSPCSGCSQPMYNPLLSNVLDRLWHPDCVRCFSCRCVLNEQCYSREGKLYCKDDFIK' A
#
# COMPACT_ATOMS: atom_id res chain seq x y z
N THR A 1 21.03 -10.31 -16.46
CA THR A 1 20.98 -8.97 -15.82
C THR A 1 20.00 -9.06 -14.67
N SER A 2 20.48 -9.14 -13.42
CA SER A 2 19.60 -9.21 -12.25
C SER A 2 18.97 -7.84 -12.01
N MET A 3 17.77 -7.63 -12.56
CA MET A 3 16.97 -6.47 -12.17
C MET A 3 16.43 -6.72 -10.76
N THR A 4 16.98 -5.99 -9.79
CA THR A 4 16.45 -5.89 -8.43
C THR A 4 15.10 -5.19 -8.46
N LEU A 5 14.03 -5.97 -8.59
CA LEU A 5 12.65 -5.53 -8.50
C LEU A 5 12.22 -5.61 -7.04
N SER A 6 11.93 -4.47 -6.42
CA SER A 6 11.45 -4.46 -5.04
C SER A 6 10.05 -5.09 -4.96
N PRO A 7 9.79 -5.97 -3.98
CA PRO A 7 8.49 -6.62 -3.85
C PRO A 7 7.44 -5.71 -3.21
N CYS A 8 6.19 -5.83 -3.65
CA CYS A 8 5.05 -5.18 -2.99
C CYS A 8 4.82 -5.74 -1.60
N SER A 9 4.65 -4.89 -0.58
CA SER A 9 4.35 -5.36 0.78
C SER A 9 2.94 -5.96 0.93
N GLY A 10 2.03 -5.70 -0.01
CA GLY A 10 0.67 -6.25 -0.01
C GLY A 10 0.53 -7.60 -0.71
N CYS A 11 1.19 -7.78 -1.86
CA CYS A 11 1.07 -9.01 -2.68
C CYS A 11 2.37 -9.79 -2.86
N SER A 12 3.50 -9.30 -2.33
CA SER A 12 4.84 -9.92 -2.43
C SER A 12 5.32 -10.16 -3.87
N GLN A 13 4.66 -9.56 -4.87
CA GLN A 13 5.07 -9.65 -6.27
C GLN A 13 6.17 -8.60 -6.58
N PRO A 14 7.12 -8.92 -7.47
CA PRO A 14 8.15 -7.97 -7.91
C PRO A 14 7.54 -6.84 -8.76
N MET A 15 7.81 -5.58 -8.42
CA MET A 15 7.29 -4.39 -9.13
C MET A 15 8.28 -3.91 -10.19
N TYR A 16 7.86 -3.78 -11.46
CA TYR A 16 8.69 -3.17 -12.53
C TYR A 16 8.47 -1.66 -12.68
N ASN A 17 7.47 -1.09 -12.00
CA ASN A 17 6.88 0.18 -12.42
C ASN A 17 7.11 1.35 -11.45
N PRO A 18 7.37 2.59 -11.94
CA PRO A 18 7.60 3.78 -11.10
C PRO A 18 6.34 4.43 -10.50
N LEU A 19 5.13 3.90 -10.77
CA LEU A 19 3.85 4.42 -10.25
C LEU A 19 3.54 3.89 -8.84
N LEU A 20 4.46 4.12 -7.90
CA LEU A 20 4.35 3.59 -6.54
C LEU A 20 3.83 4.65 -5.58
N SER A 21 2.82 4.27 -4.80
CA SER A 21 2.46 4.99 -3.59
C SER A 21 3.47 4.61 -2.52
N ASN A 22 4.43 5.49 -2.23
CA ASN A 22 5.39 5.32 -1.14
C ASN A 22 4.64 5.50 0.19
N VAL A 23 4.11 4.42 0.73
CA VAL A 23 3.36 4.44 1.99
C VAL A 23 4.15 3.66 3.03
N LEU A 24 4.50 4.32 4.14
CA LEU A 24 5.28 3.74 5.25
C LEU A 24 6.66 3.20 4.84
N ASP A 25 7.36 3.91 3.93
CA ASP A 25 8.67 3.49 3.41
C ASP A 25 8.66 2.13 2.70
N ARG A 26 7.48 1.64 2.35
CA ARG A 26 7.26 0.38 1.64
C ARG A 26 6.61 0.65 0.30
N LEU A 27 6.91 -0.26 -0.63
CA LEU A 27 6.33 -0.22 -1.96
C LEU A 27 5.05 -1.01 -1.98
N TRP A 28 4.00 -0.36 -2.46
CA TRP A 28 2.68 -0.94 -2.62
C TRP A 28 2.16 -0.62 -4.01
N HIS A 29 1.51 -1.60 -4.61
CA HIS A 29 0.65 -1.31 -5.75
C HIS A 29 -0.54 -0.45 -5.31
N PRO A 30 -1.03 0.47 -6.15
CA PRO A 30 -2.26 1.22 -5.88
C PRO A 30 -3.43 0.30 -5.52
N ASP A 31 -3.59 -0.80 -6.26
CA ASP A 31 -4.60 -1.84 -5.96
C ASP A 31 -4.38 -2.62 -4.67
N CYS A 32 -3.13 -2.68 -4.16
CA CYS A 32 -2.78 -3.40 -2.94
C CYS A 32 -2.89 -2.54 -1.67
N VAL A 33 -2.85 -1.22 -1.79
CA VAL A 33 -3.09 -0.31 -0.66
C VAL A 33 -4.56 -0.40 -0.27
N ARG A 34 -4.87 -1.17 0.77
CA ARG A 34 -6.24 -1.42 1.22
C ARG A 34 -6.40 -1.20 2.71
N CYS A 35 -7.58 -0.75 3.13
CA CYS A 35 -7.91 -0.61 4.54
C CYS A 35 -7.86 -1.99 5.24
N PHE A 36 -7.24 -2.06 6.41
CA PHE A 36 -7.16 -3.26 7.21
C PHE A 36 -8.53 -3.69 7.75
N SER A 37 -9.41 -2.71 8.04
CA SER A 37 -10.75 -2.92 8.57
C SER A 37 -11.76 -3.26 7.46
N CYS A 38 -12.08 -2.30 6.58
CA CYS A 38 -13.07 -2.50 5.51
C CYS A 38 -12.53 -3.09 4.20
N ARG A 39 -11.22 -3.30 4.05
CA ARG A 39 -10.59 -3.85 2.82
C ARG A 39 -10.79 -3.01 1.54
N CYS A 40 -11.34 -1.81 1.64
CA CYS A 40 -11.46 -0.88 0.50
C CYS A 40 -10.09 -0.41 -0.01
N VAL A 41 -9.97 -0.22 -1.32
CA VAL A 41 -8.76 0.29 -1.97
C VAL A 41 -8.58 1.78 -1.66
N LEU A 42 -7.38 2.16 -1.23
CA LEU A 42 -7.01 3.51 -0.82
C LEU A 42 -6.16 4.14 -1.93
N ASN A 43 -6.81 4.62 -2.99
CA ASN A 43 -6.11 5.23 -4.13
C ASN A 43 -5.68 6.69 -3.89
N GLU A 44 -6.40 7.43 -3.05
CA GLU A 44 -6.23 8.89 -2.92
C GLU A 44 -5.68 9.30 -1.55
N GLN A 45 -6.29 8.81 -0.47
CA GLN A 45 -5.87 9.09 0.90
C GLN A 45 -5.86 7.80 1.72
N CYS A 46 -4.69 7.44 2.24
CA CYS A 46 -4.52 6.34 3.17
C CYS A 46 -3.99 6.87 4.50
N TYR A 47 -4.47 6.30 5.59
CA TYR A 47 -4.02 6.64 6.93
C TYR A 47 -3.30 5.45 7.52
N SER A 48 -2.20 5.67 8.22
CA SER A 48 -1.46 4.60 8.86
C SER A 48 -1.59 4.71 10.38
N ARG A 49 -1.90 3.59 11.04
CA ARG A 49 -1.99 3.48 12.50
C ARG A 49 -1.37 2.15 12.90
N GLU A 50 -0.34 2.19 13.74
CA GLU A 50 0.38 0.99 14.21
C GLU A 50 0.87 0.06 13.08
N GLY A 51 1.31 0.64 11.96
CA GLY A 51 1.78 -0.12 10.79
C GLY A 51 0.67 -0.77 9.95
N LYS A 52 -0.60 -0.50 10.25
CA LYS A 52 -1.76 -0.92 9.46
C LYS A 52 -2.34 0.28 8.72
N LEU A 53 -2.88 0.03 7.53
CA LEU A 53 -3.51 1.03 6.68
C LEU A 53 -5.01 1.09 6.97
N TYR A 54 -5.56 2.29 7.02
CA TYR A 54 -6.98 2.56 7.27
C TYR A 54 -7.50 3.58 6.26
N CYS A 55 -8.78 3.46 5.92
CA CYS A 55 -9.49 4.51 5.19
C CYS A 55 -9.78 5.69 6.11
N LYS A 56 -10.15 6.82 5.51
CA LYS A 56 -10.55 8.02 6.27
C LYS A 56 -11.60 7.70 7.33
N ASP A 57 -12.66 6.99 6.94
CA ASP A 57 -13.76 6.60 7.83
C ASP A 57 -13.33 5.74 9.01
N ASP A 58 -12.58 4.65 8.79
CA ASP A 58 -12.10 3.80 9.90
C ASP A 58 -11.04 4.50 10.76
N PHE A 59 -10.30 5.46 10.19
CA PHE A 59 -9.27 6.18 10.93
C PHE A 59 -9.84 7.25 11.87
N ILE A 60 -10.93 7.92 11.45
CA ILE A 60 -11.63 8.94 12.27
C ILE A 60 -12.62 8.34 13.27
N LYS A 61 -12.90 7.04 13.16
CA LYS A 61 -13.79 6.31 14.06
C LYS A 61 -13.11 6.02 15.41
#